data_AF-A0A927STK5-F1
#
_entry.id   AF-A0A927STK5-F1
#
_cell.length_a   1.000
_cell.length_b   1.000
_cell.length_c   1.000
_cell.angle_alpha   90.00
_cell.angle_beta   90.00
_cell.angle_gamma   90.00
#
_symmetry.space_group_name_H-M   'P 1'
#
loop_
_entity.id
_entity.type
_entity.pdbx_description
1 polymer ?
#
loop_
_entity_poly.entity_id
_entity_poly.type
_entity_poly.pdbx_seq_one_letter_code
_entity_poly.pdbx_strand_id
1 'polypeptide(L)'
;MPHMGSRQPQALSQLRLAVALLPSEIADLCAQVGIIHPFSSFPFLFIIVPFVLSVKNKYAIIYDGGMFMSHLRTIRRQRHFTQVAVYVATGIDQSLLSKYERGLRVPSTRDLMLLAELYQTSVDYLLERTDVVEPYPSKGCR
;
A
#
# COMPACT_ATOMS: atom_id res chain seq x y z
N MET A 1 55.64 -31.11 7.84
CA MET A 1 54.79 -31.67 6.76
C MET A 1 53.88 -32.72 7.35
N PRO A 2 52.62 -32.95 6.93
CA PRO A 2 51.69 -32.24 6.01
C PRO A 2 50.45 -31.66 6.76
N HIS A 3 49.75 -30.60 6.33
CA HIS A 3 48.82 -30.39 5.20
C HIS A 3 47.38 -30.90 5.40
N MET A 4 46.43 -30.03 4.98
CA MET A 4 44.95 -30.17 4.86
C MET A 4 44.18 -29.75 6.14
N GLY A 5 43.47 -28.62 6.18
CA GLY A 5 42.40 -28.20 5.25
C GLY A 5 41.13 -28.94 5.67
N SER A 6 40.03 -28.33 6.11
CA SER A 6 39.36 -27.18 5.50
C SER A 6 38.01 -26.95 6.23
N ARG A 7 37.48 -25.71 6.16
CA ARG A 7 36.05 -25.32 6.27
C ARG A 7 35.39 -25.56 7.66
N GLN A 8 34.83 -24.60 8.41
CA GLN A 8 34.24 -23.31 8.09
C GLN A 8 33.68 -22.66 9.38
N PRO A 9 34.34 -21.69 10.05
CA PRO A 9 33.67 -20.89 11.09
C PRO A 9 33.07 -19.59 10.53
N GLN A 10 33.12 -19.38 9.21
CA GLN A 10 32.57 -18.20 8.55
C GLN A 10 31.06 -18.29 8.26
N ALA A 11 30.44 -19.46 8.37
CA ALA A 11 29.00 -19.58 8.09
C ALA A 11 28.13 -18.94 9.18
N LEU A 12 28.55 -18.95 10.44
CA LEU A 12 27.77 -18.41 11.57
C LEU A 12 27.88 -16.88 11.71
N SER A 13 28.98 -16.27 11.27
CA SER A 13 29.09 -14.81 11.20
C SER A 13 28.28 -14.24 10.03
N GLN A 14 28.21 -14.96 8.91
CA GLN A 14 27.37 -14.61 7.75
C GLN A 14 25.88 -14.77 8.05
N LEU A 15 25.49 -15.75 8.88
CA LEU A 15 24.09 -15.93 9.28
C LEU A 15 23.59 -14.79 10.18
N ARG A 16 24.44 -14.26 11.07
CA ARG A 16 24.09 -13.11 11.93
C ARG A 16 23.91 -11.81 11.15
N LEU A 17 24.65 -11.65 10.05
CA LEU A 17 24.57 -10.47 9.19
C LEU A 17 23.35 -10.53 8.26
N ALA A 18 23.00 -11.72 7.77
CA ALA A 18 21.82 -11.92 6.93
C ALA A 18 20.50 -11.65 7.69
N VAL A 19 20.45 -11.94 9.00
CA VAL A 19 19.28 -11.66 9.85
C VAL A 19 19.12 -10.15 10.13
N ALA A 20 20.19 -9.37 10.08
CA ALA A 20 20.15 -7.92 10.34
C ALA A 20 19.70 -7.06 9.14
N LEU A 21 19.57 -7.67 7.94
CA LEU A 21 19.08 -7.00 6.73
C LEU A 21 17.63 -7.34 6.38
N LEU A 22 16.94 -8.13 7.22
CA LEU A 22 15.50 -8.24 7.11
C LEU A 22 14.86 -6.94 7.64
N PRO A 23 13.88 -6.35 6.92
CA PRO A 23 13.06 -5.27 7.45
C PRO A 23 12.54 -5.71 8.83
N SER A 24 12.66 -4.86 9.84
CA SER A 24 12.20 -5.12 11.21
C SER A 24 10.73 -5.57 11.26
N GLU A 25 9.94 -5.26 10.23
CA GLU A 25 8.56 -5.69 10.05
C GLU A 25 8.36 -7.21 9.86
N ILE A 26 9.37 -7.96 9.40
CA ILE A 26 9.26 -9.40 9.17
C ILE A 26 9.59 -10.21 10.44
N ALA A 27 10.51 -9.72 11.26
CA ALA A 27 10.88 -10.39 12.52
C ALA A 27 9.73 -10.38 13.54
N ASP A 28 8.96 -9.28 13.59
CA ASP A 28 7.78 -9.15 14.47
C ASP A 28 6.61 -10.03 14.01
N LEU A 29 6.48 -10.28 12.70
CA LEU A 29 5.45 -11.17 12.16
C LEU A 29 5.70 -12.63 12.55
N CYS A 30 6.96 -13.05 12.61
CA CYS A 30 7.35 -14.38 13.08
C CYS A 30 7.08 -14.57 14.59
N ALA A 31 7.20 -13.51 15.39
CA ALA A 31 6.93 -13.56 16.83
C ALA A 31 5.43 -13.60 17.17
N GLN A 32 4.56 -12.99 16.35
CA GLN A 32 3.11 -12.94 16.60
C GLN A 32 2.34 -14.20 16.19
N VAL A 33 2.88 -15.03 15.28
CA VAL A 33 2.14 -16.20 14.74
C VAL A 33 2.57 -17.52 15.41
N GLY A 34 3.50 -17.51 16.37
CA GLY A 34 3.78 -18.67 17.20
C GLY A 34 4.31 -19.90 16.45
N ILE A 35 5.01 -19.69 15.33
CA ILE A 35 5.65 -20.79 14.58
C ILE A 35 7.11 -20.89 15.02
N ILE A 36 7.35 -21.66 16.07
CA ILE A 36 8.66 -22.31 16.25
C ILE A 36 8.59 -23.58 15.41
N HIS A 37 9.27 -23.66 14.27
CA HIS A 37 9.74 -24.97 13.81
C HIS A 37 11.04 -24.85 13.00
N PRO A 38 12.03 -25.71 13.29
CA PRO A 38 13.28 -25.82 12.54
C PRO A 38 13.13 -26.87 11.41
N PHE A 39 14.16 -26.97 10.56
CA PHE A 39 14.36 -27.99 9.51
C PHE A 39 13.43 -27.83 8.28
N SER A 40 13.96 -27.36 7.14
CA SER A 40 14.65 -28.18 6.12
C SER A 40 13.79 -29.35 5.63
N SER A 41 13.53 -29.39 4.32
CA SER A 41 12.86 -30.47 3.58
C SER A 41 11.36 -30.30 3.34
N PHE A 42 10.97 -29.33 2.52
CA PHE A 42 9.72 -29.43 1.76
C PHE A 42 9.95 -29.00 0.30
N PRO A 43 10.13 -29.94 -0.64
CA PRO A 43 10.35 -29.63 -2.05
C PRO A 43 9.03 -29.37 -2.79
N PHE A 44 8.08 -28.66 -2.15
CA PHE A 44 6.77 -28.37 -2.72
C PHE A 44 6.34 -26.89 -2.60
N LEU A 45 7.29 -25.99 -2.30
CA LEU A 45 7.06 -24.54 -2.34
C LEU A 45 7.34 -23.91 -3.73
N PHE A 46 7.21 -24.67 -4.82
CA PHE A 46 7.38 -24.13 -6.18
C PHE A 46 6.09 -24.03 -7.00
N ILE A 47 4.96 -24.53 -6.48
CA ILE A 47 3.68 -24.50 -7.21
C ILE A 47 2.72 -23.42 -6.69
N ILE A 48 2.87 -22.95 -5.45
CA ILE A 48 1.94 -21.98 -4.85
C ILE A 48 2.39 -20.52 -5.06
N VAL A 49 3.70 -20.26 -5.19
CA VAL A 49 4.22 -18.90 -5.38
C VAL A 49 3.80 -18.24 -6.71
N PRO A 50 3.71 -18.94 -7.86
CA PRO A 50 3.19 -18.30 -9.08
C PRO A 50 1.66 -18.13 -9.10
N PHE A 51 0.90 -18.76 -8.19
CA PHE A 51 -0.56 -18.52 -8.11
C PHE A 51 -0.91 -17.23 -7.36
N VAL A 52 -0.11 -16.85 -6.35
CA VAL A 52 -0.32 -15.58 -5.60
C VAL A 52 0.27 -14.37 -6.35
N LEU A 53 1.23 -14.56 -7.25
CA LEU A 53 1.70 -13.50 -8.16
C LEU A 53 0.74 -13.23 -9.34
N SER A 54 -0.18 -14.16 -9.65
CA SER A 54 -1.08 -14.06 -10.82
C SER A 54 -2.29 -13.13 -10.61
N VAL A 55 -2.62 -12.75 -9.37
CA VAL A 55 -3.68 -11.75 -9.09
C VAL A 55 -3.15 -10.35 -8.77
N LYS A 56 -1.84 -10.17 -8.62
CA LYS A 56 -1.22 -8.86 -8.34
C LYS A 56 -0.66 -8.15 -9.59
N ASN A 57 -0.97 -8.66 -10.79
CA ASN A 57 -0.37 -8.18 -12.05
C ASN A 57 -1.38 -7.88 -13.17
N LYS A 58 -2.59 -7.37 -12.86
CA LYS A 58 -3.51 -6.87 -13.90
C LYS A 58 -3.85 -5.39 -13.83
N TYR A 59 -3.52 -4.72 -12.73
CA TYR A 59 -3.76 -3.28 -12.58
C TYR A 59 -2.51 -2.49 -12.17
N ALA A 60 -1.36 -3.16 -12.05
CA ALA A 60 -0.07 -2.53 -11.74
C ALA A 60 0.50 -1.69 -12.89
N ILE A 61 -0.09 -1.75 -14.10
CA ILE A 61 0.45 -1.12 -15.31
C ILE A 61 -0.08 0.31 -15.53
N ILE A 62 -1.09 0.78 -14.77
CA ILE A 62 -1.66 2.14 -14.97
C ILE A 62 -1.20 3.16 -13.93
N TYR A 63 -0.70 2.74 -12.76
CA TYR A 63 -0.35 3.67 -11.68
C TYR A 63 1.08 3.44 -11.23
N ASP A 64 2.00 4.18 -11.85
CA ASP A 64 3.33 4.44 -11.33
C ASP A 64 3.16 5.07 -9.94
N GLY A 65 3.46 4.28 -8.91
CA GLY A 65 3.21 4.63 -7.52
C GLY A 65 4.17 5.70 -7.06
N GLY A 66 3.64 6.84 -6.60
CA GLY A 66 4.46 7.74 -5.80
C GLY A 66 3.90 9.12 -5.48
N MET A 67 2.98 9.69 -6.26
CA MET A 67 2.70 11.14 -6.09
C MET A 67 1.24 11.60 -6.28
N PHE A 68 0.27 10.74 -6.56
CA PHE A 68 -0.94 11.19 -7.26
C PHE A 68 -2.16 11.63 -6.42
N MET A 69 -2.09 11.70 -5.08
CA MET A 69 -3.30 11.97 -4.26
C MET A 69 -3.03 12.83 -3.01
N SER A 70 -2.08 13.75 -3.12
CA SER A 70 -1.82 14.75 -2.09
C SER A 70 -3.03 15.67 -1.87
N HIS A 71 -3.77 16.00 -2.94
CA HIS A 71 -4.94 16.89 -2.87
C HIS A 71 -6.06 16.32 -1.99
N LEU A 72 -6.32 15.01 -2.04
CA LEU A 72 -7.33 14.36 -1.19
C LEU A 72 -7.07 14.57 0.30
N ARG A 73 -5.82 14.38 0.73
CA ARG A 73 -5.43 14.57 2.14
C ARG A 73 -5.45 16.05 2.52
N THR A 74 -4.99 16.91 1.62
CA THR A 74 -4.92 18.36 1.82
C THR A 74 -6.32 18.95 1.99
N ILE A 75 -7.23 18.69 1.06
CA ILE A 75 -8.60 19.25 1.12
C ILE A 75 -9.36 18.71 2.33
N ARG A 76 -9.19 17.41 2.66
CA ARG A 76 -9.82 16.84 3.85
C ARG A 76 -9.40 17.59 5.12
N ARG A 77 -8.11 17.90 5.25
CA ARG A 77 -7.57 18.65 6.39
C ARG A 77 -8.01 20.11 6.38
N GLN A 78 -8.01 20.77 5.22
CA GLN A 78 -8.48 22.15 5.07
C GLN A 78 -9.96 22.30 5.42
N ARG A 79 -10.77 21.30 5.10
CA ARG A 79 -12.20 21.23 5.45
C ARG A 79 -12.45 20.63 6.84
N HIS A 80 -11.40 20.38 7.63
CA HIS A 80 -11.45 19.85 8.99
C HIS A 80 -12.17 18.50 9.15
N PHE A 81 -12.18 17.67 8.11
CA PHE A 81 -12.75 16.33 8.19
C PHE A 81 -11.74 15.31 8.76
N THR A 82 -12.19 14.52 9.73
CA THR A 82 -11.46 13.31 10.14
C THR A 82 -11.74 12.18 9.15
N GLN A 83 -10.88 11.16 9.06
CA GLN A 83 -11.16 9.99 8.22
C GLN A 83 -12.44 9.27 8.66
N VAL A 84 -12.74 9.28 9.97
CA VAL A 84 -14.00 8.78 10.53
C VAL A 84 -15.19 9.59 10.01
N ALA A 85 -15.10 10.91 9.99
CA ALA A 85 -16.19 11.77 9.49
C ALA A 85 -16.47 11.52 8.00
N VAL A 86 -15.42 11.30 7.20
CA VAL A 86 -15.58 10.94 5.78
C VAL A 86 -16.27 9.58 5.64
N TYR A 87 -15.91 8.58 6.45
CA TYR A 87 -16.60 7.29 6.47
C TYR A 87 -18.09 7.45 6.81
N VAL A 88 -18.43 8.24 7.83
CA VAL A 88 -19.84 8.48 8.20
C VAL A 88 -20.61 9.17 7.07
N ALA A 89 -19.99 10.09 6.34
CA ALA A 89 -20.65 10.85 5.28
C ALA A 89 -20.76 10.07 3.95
N THR A 90 -19.77 9.23 3.61
CA THR A 90 -19.64 8.62 2.27
C THR A 90 -19.72 7.10 2.26
N GLY A 91 -19.59 6.47 3.42
CA GLY A 91 -19.43 5.01 3.57
C GLY A 91 -18.06 4.48 3.18
N ILE A 92 -17.10 5.33 2.79
CA ILE A 92 -15.74 4.91 2.41
C ILE A 92 -14.95 4.57 3.66
N ASP A 93 -14.54 3.30 3.81
CA ASP A 93 -13.76 2.83 4.95
C ASP A 93 -12.52 3.69 5.20
N GLN A 94 -12.20 3.93 6.48
CA GLN A 94 -11.03 4.73 6.86
C GLN A 94 -9.71 4.15 6.32
N SER A 95 -9.58 2.81 6.33
CA SER A 95 -8.40 2.12 5.80
C SER A 95 -8.31 2.24 4.27
N LEU A 96 -9.46 2.31 3.60
CA LEU A 96 -9.57 2.48 2.16
C LEU A 96 -9.22 3.91 1.75
N LEU A 97 -9.80 4.89 2.45
CA LEU A 97 -9.47 6.30 2.30
C LEU A 97 -7.97 6.56 2.53
N SER A 98 -7.38 5.95 3.56
CA SER A 98 -5.93 6.02 3.82
C SER A 98 -5.08 5.42 2.69
N LYS A 99 -5.58 4.39 1.98
CA LYS A 99 -4.91 3.87 0.78
C LYS A 99 -5.04 4.83 -0.39
N TYR A 100 -6.19 5.49 -0.55
CA TYR A 100 -6.38 6.54 -1.55
C TYR A 100 -5.44 7.73 -1.30
N GLU A 101 -5.40 8.28 -0.08
CA GLU A 101 -4.53 9.40 0.29
C GLU A 101 -3.02 9.13 0.13
N ARG A 102 -2.62 7.86 0.13
CA ARG A 102 -1.23 7.43 -0.08
C ARG A 102 -0.94 6.98 -1.51
N GLY A 103 -1.93 7.04 -2.41
CA GLY A 103 -1.80 6.55 -3.78
C GLY A 103 -1.60 5.03 -3.89
N LEU A 104 -1.84 4.27 -2.82
CA LEU A 104 -1.73 2.80 -2.82
C LEU A 104 -2.91 2.12 -3.49
N ARG A 105 -4.02 2.84 -3.63
CA ARG A 105 -5.20 2.38 -4.35
C ARG A 105 -5.82 3.56 -5.07
N VAL A 106 -6.40 3.28 -6.23
CA VAL A 106 -7.12 4.28 -7.00
C VAL A 106 -8.58 4.29 -6.54
N PRO A 107 -9.13 5.47 -6.23
CA PRO A 107 -10.54 5.59 -5.88
C PRO A 107 -11.40 5.24 -7.10
N SER A 108 -12.52 4.54 -6.87
CA SER A 108 -13.46 4.30 -7.95
C SER A 108 -14.11 5.61 -8.40
N THR A 109 -14.69 5.64 -9.60
CA THR A 109 -15.42 6.83 -10.07
C THR A 109 -16.52 7.24 -9.09
N ARG A 110 -17.20 6.27 -8.47
CA ARG A 110 -18.22 6.53 -7.44
C ARG A 110 -17.62 7.21 -6.22
N ASP A 111 -16.50 6.70 -5.71
CA ASP A 111 -15.85 7.27 -4.53
C ASP A 111 -15.33 8.69 -4.82
N LEU A 112 -14.79 8.92 -6.02
CA LEU A 112 -14.37 10.25 -6.46
C LEU A 112 -15.52 11.24 -6.51
N MET A 113 -16.69 10.84 -7.03
CA MET A 113 -17.88 11.70 -7.04
C MET A 113 -18.33 12.03 -5.61
N LEU A 114 -18.42 11.02 -4.73
CA LEU A 114 -18.79 11.23 -3.32
C LEU A 114 -17.82 12.16 -2.59
N LEU A 115 -16.52 12.00 -2.82
CA LEU A 115 -15.50 12.85 -2.21
C LEU A 115 -15.54 14.28 -2.78
N ALA A 116 -15.79 14.43 -4.07
CA ALA A 116 -15.93 15.73 -4.73
C ALA A 116 -17.15 16.50 -4.19
N GLU A 117 -18.28 15.81 -4.02
CA GLU A 117 -19.49 16.37 -3.41
C GLU A 117 -19.27 16.72 -1.93
N LEU A 118 -18.64 15.83 -1.15
CA LEU A 118 -18.35 16.06 0.26
C LEU A 118 -17.46 17.29 0.48
N TYR A 119 -16.38 17.39 -0.29
CA TYR A 119 -15.39 18.47 -0.15
C TYR A 119 -15.74 19.74 -0.92
N GLN A 120 -16.85 19.71 -1.68
CA GLN A 120 -17.32 20.80 -2.55
C GLN A 120 -16.21 21.24 -3.51
N THR A 121 -15.74 20.30 -4.32
CA THR A 121 -14.62 20.48 -5.26
C THR A 121 -14.85 19.71 -6.55
N SER A 122 -14.03 19.94 -7.58
CA SER A 122 -14.07 19.16 -8.81
C SER A 122 -13.31 17.84 -8.67
N VAL A 123 -13.74 16.81 -9.41
CA VAL A 123 -12.97 15.56 -9.50
C VAL A 123 -11.58 15.81 -10.10
N ASP A 124 -11.46 16.77 -11.03
CA ASP A 124 -10.19 17.16 -11.63
C ASP A 124 -9.21 17.72 -10.60
N TYR A 125 -9.69 18.47 -9.59
CA TYR A 125 -8.86 18.91 -8.47
C TYR A 125 -8.39 17.73 -7.62
N LEU A 126 -9.29 16.79 -7.30
CA LEU A 126 -8.93 15.59 -6.50
C LEU A 126 -7.92 14.70 -7.22
N LEU A 127 -7.98 14.64 -8.55
CA LEU A 127 -7.06 13.90 -9.41
C LEU A 127 -5.79 14.69 -9.77
N GLU A 128 -5.56 15.84 -9.13
CA GLU A 128 -4.37 16.68 -9.37
C GLU A 128 -4.22 17.13 -10.83
N ARG A 129 -5.34 17.25 -11.56
CA ARG A 129 -5.38 17.75 -12.95
C ARG A 129 -5.49 19.28 -13.02
N THR A 130 -5.84 19.91 -11.90
CA THR A 130 -5.96 21.36 -11.77
C THR A 130 -5.70 21.78 -10.32
N ASP A 131 -5.20 23.00 -10.14
CA ASP A 131 -5.06 23.65 -8.82
C ASP A 131 -6.35 24.41 -8.41
N VAL A 132 -7.35 24.47 -9.30
CA VAL A 132 -8.62 25.15 -9.03
C VAL A 132 -9.51 24.25 -8.17
N VAL A 133 -9.67 24.64 -6.90
CA VAL A 133 -10.48 23.89 -5.92
C VAL A 133 -11.97 23.96 -6.27
N GLU A 134 -12.43 25.08 -6.81
CA GLU A 134 -13.86 25.31 -7.03
C GLU A 134 -14.42 24.35 -8.10
N PRO A 135 -15.61 23.75 -7.85
CA PRO A 135 -16.25 22.90 -8.82
C PRO A 135 -16.78 23.72 -10.01
N TYR A 136 -16.83 23.10 -11.19
CA TYR A 136 -17.45 23.69 -12.36
C TYR A 136 -18.95 23.92 -12.14
N PRO A 137 -19.55 24.95 -12.76
CA PRO A 137 -21.00 25.15 -12.69
C PRO A 137 -21.72 23.89 -13.15
N SER A 138 -22.72 23.45 -12.38
CA SER A 138 -23.51 22.28 -12.76
C SER A 138 -24.18 22.54 -14.11
N LYS A 139 -24.32 21.49 -14.92
CA LYS A 139 -25.18 21.56 -16.09
C LYS A 139 -26.59 21.81 -15.57
N GLY A 140 -27.10 23.03 -15.72
CA GLY A 140 -28.48 23.36 -15.40
C GLY A 140 -29.41 22.32 -16.05
N CYS A 141 -30.37 21.82 -15.29
CA CYS A 141 -31.39 20.91 -15.81
C CYS A 141 -32.03 21.61 -17.03
N ARG A 142 -31.98 20.97 -18.19
CA ARG A 142 -32.51 21.49 -19.45
C ARG A 142 -33.76 20.70 -19.82
#